data_AF-A0A0K6FNQ8-F1
#
_entry.id   AF-A0A0K6FNQ8-F1
#
_cell.length_a   1.000
_cell.length_b   1.000
_cell.length_c   1.000
_cell.angle_alpha   90.00
_cell.angle_beta   90.00
_cell.angle_gamma   90.00
#
_symmetry.space_group_name_H-M   'P 1'
#
loop_
_entity.id
_entity.type
_entity.pdbx_description
1 polymer ?
#
loop_
_entity_poly.entity_id
_entity_poly.type
_entity_poly.pdbx_seq_one_letter_code
_entity_poly.pdbx_strand_id
1 'polypeptide(L)'
;MAQNQKWEEYVDRIHYSDRYTDDNYEYRHVILPKPLLKLIPKSYFEPDDSGVLRILSETEWRGIGITQSLGWEHYEVHAPEPHVLLFRRAKAPAAQPTRAPAAASKPAAKARK
;
A
#
# COMPACT_ATOMS: atom_id res chain seq x y z
N MET A 1 -8.40 27.57 11.09
CA MET A 1 -6.97 27.63 10.72
C MET A 1 -6.11 26.60 11.49
N ALA A 2 -6.20 26.49 12.84
CA ALA A 2 -5.29 25.63 13.62
C ALA A 2 -5.53 24.10 13.56
N GLN A 3 -6.75 23.64 13.24
CA GLN A 3 -7.06 22.21 13.14
C GLN A 3 -6.38 21.52 11.95
N ASN A 4 -6.15 22.25 10.86
CA ASN A 4 -5.52 21.72 9.65
C ASN A 4 -4.03 21.44 9.87
N GLN A 5 -3.32 22.34 10.56
CA GLN A 5 -1.88 22.17 10.84
C GLN A 5 -1.57 20.95 11.69
N LYS A 6 -2.43 20.62 12.66
CA LYS A 6 -2.26 19.42 13.50
C LYS A 6 -2.53 18.13 12.72
N TRP A 7 -3.49 18.16 11.79
CA TRP A 7 -3.78 17.02 10.93
C TRP A 7 -2.58 16.69 10.05
N GLU A 8 -2.02 17.69 9.37
CA GLU A 8 -0.85 17.53 8.51
C GLU A 8 0.35 16.98 9.28
N GLU A 9 0.66 17.52 10.47
CA GLU A 9 1.74 16.99 11.34
C GLU A 9 1.53 15.51 11.71
N TYR A 10 0.28 15.09 11.93
CA TYR A 10 0.00 13.69 12.23
C TYR A 10 0.07 12.79 10.99
N VAL A 11 -0.30 13.30 9.82
CA VAL A 11 -0.15 12.58 8.55
C VAL A 11 1.33 12.31 8.26
N ASP A 12 2.21 13.27 8.49
CA ASP A 12 3.67 13.08 8.34
C ASP A 12 4.25 12.04 9.31
N ARG A 13 3.55 11.76 10.42
CA ARG A 13 3.95 10.75 11.42
C ARG A 13 3.36 9.37 11.16
N ILE A 14 2.65 9.16 10.05
CA ILE A 14 2.16 7.84 9.65
C ILE A 14 3.37 6.94 9.35
N HIS A 15 3.43 5.79 10.01
CA HIS A 15 4.51 4.84 9.83
C HIS A 15 4.12 3.73 8.85
N TYR A 16 4.99 3.45 7.88
CA TYR A 16 4.80 2.41 6.88
C TYR A 16 5.78 1.28 7.14
N SER A 17 5.30 0.05 7.30
CA SER A 17 6.19 -1.10 7.48
C SER A 17 6.95 -1.45 6.19
N ASP A 18 7.99 -2.25 6.37
CA ASP A 18 8.56 -3.01 5.26
C ASP A 18 7.51 -3.90 4.60
N ARG A 19 7.74 -4.19 3.33
CA ARG A 19 6.87 -5.05 2.53
C ARG A 19 7.32 -6.49 2.68
N TYR A 20 6.35 -7.38 2.85
CA TYR A 20 6.57 -8.82 2.87
C TYR A 20 5.64 -9.48 1.84
N THR A 21 6.09 -10.55 1.20
CA THR A 21 5.34 -11.18 0.10
C THR A 21 5.17 -12.66 0.36
N ASP A 22 4.03 -13.21 -0.02
CA ASP A 22 3.87 -14.63 -0.23
C ASP A 22 3.87 -14.97 -1.74
N ASP A 23 3.34 -16.13 -2.10
CA ASP A 23 3.23 -16.61 -3.48
C ASP A 23 2.28 -15.76 -4.35
N ASN A 24 1.25 -15.14 -3.76
CA ASN A 24 0.14 -14.51 -4.48
C ASN A 24 0.03 -12.99 -4.23
N TYR A 25 0.45 -12.52 -3.06
CA TYR A 25 0.23 -11.16 -2.56
C TYR A 25 1.48 -10.54 -1.95
N GLU A 26 1.53 -9.22 -2.01
CA GLU A 26 2.44 -8.36 -1.27
C GLU A 26 1.66 -7.70 -0.14
N TYR A 27 2.22 -7.67 1.06
CA TYR A 27 1.60 -7.19 2.28
C TYR A 27 2.45 -6.09 2.90
N ARG A 28 1.77 -5.20 3.63
CA ARG A 28 2.36 -4.14 4.44
C ARG A 28 1.33 -3.73 5.48
N HIS A 29 1.79 -3.31 6.65
CA HIS A 29 0.95 -2.63 7.61
C HIS A 29 1.30 -1.14 7.70
N VAL A 30 0.28 -0.33 7.95
CA VAL A 30 0.41 1.11 8.18
C VAL A 30 -0.06 1.39 9.59
N ILE A 31 0.78 2.10 10.36
CA ILE A 31 0.51 2.44 11.75
C ILE A 31 0.16 3.92 11.80
N LEU A 32 -1.08 4.21 12.17
CA LEU A 32 -1.56 5.56 12.37
C LEU A 32 -1.14 6.08 13.76
N PRO A 33 -0.77 7.37 13.86
CA PRO A 33 -0.58 7.99 15.17
C PRO A 33 -1.92 8.04 15.91
N LYS A 34 -1.92 7.67 17.20
CA LYS A 34 -3.13 7.65 18.06
C LYS A 34 -3.94 8.97 18.03
N PRO A 35 -3.30 10.16 17.99
CA PRO A 35 -4.04 11.43 17.84
C PRO A 35 -4.78 11.55 16.51
N LEU A 36 -4.23 11.02 15.41
CA LEU A 36 -4.87 11.03 14.09
C LEU A 36 -6.12 10.17 14.11
N LEU A 37 -6.04 8.97 14.71
CA LEU A 37 -7.17 8.04 14.83
C LEU A 37 -8.39 8.72 15.48
N LYS A 38 -8.18 9.54 16.51
CA LYS A 38 -9.26 10.27 17.20
C LYS A 38 -9.91 11.37 16.37
N LEU A 39 -9.24 11.84 15.31
CA LEU A 39 -9.75 12.87 14.41
C LEU A 39 -10.52 12.28 13.21
N ILE A 40 -10.39 10.97 12.97
CA ILE A 40 -11.11 10.29 11.89
C ILE A 40 -12.61 10.27 12.20
N PRO A 41 -13.49 10.50 11.19
CA PRO A 41 -14.93 10.43 11.38
C PRO A 41 -15.39 9.08 11.93
N LYS A 42 -16.35 9.09 12.85
CA LYS A 42 -16.92 7.86 13.45
C LYS A 42 -17.53 6.90 12.43
N SER A 43 -17.93 7.38 11.24
CA SER A 43 -18.46 6.56 10.15
C SER A 43 -17.43 5.62 9.50
N TYR A 44 -16.15 5.80 9.82
CA TYR A 44 -15.04 4.95 9.35
C TYR A 44 -14.70 3.88 10.39
N PHE A 45 -15.36 3.88 11.54
CA PHE A 45 -15.21 2.88 12.58
C PHE A 45 -16.32 1.84 12.46
N GLU A 46 -16.03 0.63 12.92
CA GLU A 46 -17.04 -0.41 13.07
C GLU A 46 -18.11 0.03 14.10
N PRO A 47 -19.37 -0.39 13.91
CA PRO A 47 -20.48 0.02 14.78
C PRO A 47 -20.42 -0.61 16.18
N ASP A 48 -19.58 -1.63 16.40
CA ASP A 48 -19.57 -2.49 17.59
C ASP A 48 -18.84 -1.88 18.82
N ASP A 49 -18.66 -0.56 18.91
CA ASP A 49 -17.87 0.12 19.96
C ASP A 49 -16.43 -0.39 20.15
N SER A 50 -15.97 -1.31 19.30
CA SER A 50 -14.65 -1.94 19.32
C SER A 50 -13.52 -0.95 19.04
N GLY A 51 -13.84 0.23 18.52
CA GLY A 51 -12.88 1.31 18.28
C GLY A 51 -11.93 1.03 17.12
N VAL A 52 -12.22 0.00 16.33
CA VAL A 52 -11.45 -0.37 15.13
C VAL A 52 -12.04 0.30 13.89
N LEU A 53 -11.17 0.61 12.92
CA LEU A 53 -11.61 1.09 11.62
C LEU A 53 -12.28 -0.05 10.84
N ARG A 54 -13.35 0.25 10.11
CA ARG A 54 -13.93 -0.69 9.15
C ARG A 54 -12.98 -0.89 7.96
N ILE A 55 -13.30 -1.85 7.09
CA ILE A 55 -12.61 -1.95 5.80
C ILE A 55 -12.83 -0.66 5.00
N LEU A 56 -11.72 -0.07 4.57
CA LEU A 56 -11.68 1.24 3.90
C LEU A 56 -11.35 1.03 2.43
N SER A 57 -12.12 1.68 1.56
CA SER A 57 -11.82 1.80 0.14
C SER A 57 -10.59 2.69 -0.11
N GLU A 58 -10.03 2.61 -1.32
CA GLU A 58 -8.88 3.44 -1.73
C GLU A 58 -9.09 4.93 -1.48
N THR A 59 -10.26 5.45 -1.85
CA THR A 59 -10.60 6.85 -1.65
C THR A 59 -10.64 7.23 -0.17
N GLU A 60 -11.15 6.35 0.68
CA GLU A 60 -11.32 6.60 2.12
C GLU A 60 -9.96 6.61 2.84
N TRP A 61 -9.12 5.60 2.62
CA TRP A 61 -7.81 5.57 3.29
C TRP A 61 -6.85 6.64 2.74
N ARG A 62 -6.95 7.01 1.45
CA ARG A 62 -6.23 8.17 0.91
C ARG A 62 -6.71 9.48 1.53
N GLY A 63 -8.01 9.60 1.82
CA GLY A 63 -8.59 10.75 2.50
C GLY A 63 -8.07 10.96 3.93
N ILE A 64 -7.65 9.89 4.62
CA ILE A 64 -7.00 9.96 5.93
C ILE A 64 -5.56 10.52 5.82
N GLY A 65 -4.98 10.58 4.62
CA GLY A 65 -3.60 11.00 4.39
C GLY A 65 -2.62 9.83 4.24
N ILE A 66 -3.11 8.59 4.16
CA ILE A 66 -2.26 7.43 3.86
C ILE A 66 -1.87 7.51 2.38
N THR A 67 -0.58 7.55 2.10
CA THR A 67 -0.02 7.66 0.75
C THR A 67 0.82 6.44 0.40
N GLN A 68 0.36 5.67 -0.58
CA GLN A 68 1.08 4.53 -1.11
C GLN A 68 0.84 4.38 -2.62
N SER A 69 1.62 3.50 -3.26
CA SER A 69 1.49 3.16 -4.68
C SER A 69 0.10 2.60 -5.01
N LEU A 70 -0.21 2.46 -6.29
CA LEU A 70 -1.48 1.87 -6.73
C LEU A 70 -1.58 0.37 -6.39
N GLY A 71 -2.81 -0.11 -6.24
CA GLY A 71 -3.15 -1.54 -6.09
C GLY A 71 -3.15 -2.08 -4.67
N TRP A 72 -2.96 -1.25 -3.65
CA TRP A 72 -3.07 -1.67 -2.25
C TRP A 72 -4.53 -1.66 -1.77
N GLU A 73 -4.94 -2.75 -1.17
CA GLU A 73 -6.28 -2.98 -0.64
C GLU A 73 -6.18 -3.18 0.88
N HIS A 74 -6.95 -2.41 1.65
CA HIS A 74 -7.14 -2.65 3.07
C HIS A 74 -8.02 -3.90 3.21
N TYR A 75 -7.47 -5.01 3.70
CA TYR A 75 -8.16 -6.32 3.61
C TYR A 75 -8.61 -6.87 4.96
N GLU A 76 -8.00 -6.45 6.06
CA GLU A 76 -8.28 -6.98 7.37
C GLU A 76 -8.03 -5.93 8.46
N VAL A 77 -8.83 -6.02 9.52
CA VAL A 77 -8.79 -5.11 10.66
C VAL A 77 -8.13 -5.83 11.83
N HIS A 78 -7.16 -5.18 12.47
CA HIS A 78 -6.46 -5.74 13.62
C HIS A 78 -7.08 -5.24 14.94
N ALA A 79 -7.97 -6.04 15.54
CA ALA A 79 -8.66 -5.66 16.77
C ALA A 79 -7.77 -5.32 17.99
N PRO A 80 -6.65 -6.01 18.25
CA PRO A 80 -5.75 -5.67 19.36
C PRO A 80 -5.12 -4.28 19.23
N GLU A 81 -4.86 -3.83 18.00
CA GLU A 81 -4.22 -2.54 17.72
C GLU A 81 -5.01 -1.79 16.64
N PRO A 82 -6.06 -1.02 17.01
CA PRO A 82 -6.98 -0.36 16.06
C PRO A 82 -6.33 0.71 15.18
N HIS A 83 -5.09 1.08 15.51
CA HIS A 83 -4.28 2.04 14.79
C HIS A 83 -3.40 1.38 13.72
N VAL A 84 -3.41 0.05 13.61
CA VAL A 84 -2.69 -0.72 12.61
C VAL A 84 -3.67 -1.15 11.52
N LEU A 85 -3.37 -0.74 10.29
CA LEU A 85 -4.13 -1.06 9.08
C LEU A 85 -3.36 -2.05 8.23
N LEU A 86 -4.00 -3.14 7.81
CA LEU A 86 -3.37 -4.21 7.03
C LEU A 86 -3.70 -4.07 5.55
N PHE A 87 -2.67 -3.87 4.74
CA PHE A 87 -2.80 -3.74 3.29
C PHE A 87 -2.23 -4.97 2.60
N ARG A 88 -2.90 -5.40 1.52
CA ARG A 88 -2.39 -6.38 0.57
C ARG A 88 -2.51 -5.85 -0.85
N ARG A 89 -1.65 -6.32 -1.74
CA ARG A 89 -1.70 -6.05 -3.18
C ARG A 89 -1.45 -7.34 -3.93
N ALA A 90 -2.26 -7.63 -4.94
CA ALA A 90 -2.03 -8.76 -5.82
C ALA A 90 -0.66 -8.60 -6.52
N LYS A 91 0.17 -9.63 -6.42
CA LYS A 91 1.42 -9.67 -7.17
C LYS A 91 1.03 -9.93 -8.62
N ALA A 92 1.48 -9.07 -9.55
CA ALA A 92 1.31 -9.39 -10.96
C ALA A 92 1.89 -10.80 -11.19
N PRO A 93 1.16 -11.73 -11.83
CA PRO A 93 1.74 -13.01 -12.18
C PRO A 93 3.01 -12.67 -12.93
N ALA A 94 4.16 -13.19 -12.44
CA ALA A 94 5.46 -12.87 -12.98
C ALA A 94 5.35 -12.92 -14.50
N ALA A 95 5.28 -11.74 -15.13
CA ALA A 95 5.36 -11.64 -16.57
C ALA A 95 6.72 -12.24 -16.84
N GLN A 96 6.71 -13.50 -17.32
CA GLN A 96 7.91 -14.16 -17.80
C GLN A 96 8.62 -13.10 -18.63
N PRO A 97 9.92 -12.82 -18.39
CA PRO A 97 10.62 -11.82 -19.17
C PRO A 97 10.39 -12.19 -20.62
N THR A 98 9.62 -11.37 -21.34
CA THR A 98 9.44 -11.53 -22.77
C THR A 98 10.84 -11.50 -23.32
N ARG A 99 11.33 -12.67 -23.77
CA ARG A 99 12.67 -12.81 -24.34
C ARG A 99 12.74 -11.76 -25.44
N ALA A 100 13.48 -10.68 -25.18
CA ALA A 100 13.78 -9.70 -26.21
C ALA A 100 14.39 -10.49 -27.39
N PRO A 101 13.94 -10.28 -28.63
CA PRO A 101 14.54 -10.98 -29.76
C PRO A 101 16.02 -10.59 -29.80
N ALA A 102 16.88 -11.60 -29.69
CA ALA A 102 18.32 -11.42 -29.79
C ALA A 102 18.62 -10.70 -31.11
N ALA A 103 19.16 -9.48 -31.00
CA ALA A 103 19.58 -8.70 -32.16
C ALA A 103 20.59 -9.53 -32.96
N ALA A 104 20.22 -9.86 -34.19
CA ALA A 104 21.00 -10.65 -35.12
C ALA A 104 22.38 -10.02 -35.37
N SER A 105 23.42 -10.77 -35.02
CA SER A 105 24.81 -10.46 -35.33
C SER A 105 25.01 -10.42 -36.85
N LYS A 106 25.54 -9.29 -37.35
CA LYS A 106 25.91 -9.05 -38.77
C LYS A 106 26.71 -10.22 -39.38
N PRO A 107 26.57 -10.50 -40.69
CA PRO A 107 27.43 -11.47 -41.36
C PRO A 107 28.80 -10.83 -41.65
N ALA A 108 29.87 -11.45 -41.16
CA ALA A 108 31.23 -11.13 -41.57
C ALA A 108 31.58 -11.99 -42.79
N ALA A 109 31.61 -11.35 -43.97
CA ALA A 109 32.20 -11.93 -45.16
C ALA A 109 33.71 -12.16 -44.94
N LYS A 110 34.21 -13.36 -45.26
CA LYS A 110 35.63 -13.52 -45.59
C LYS A 110 35.85 -14.60 -46.64
N ALA A 111 36.51 -14.16 -47.69
CA ALA A 111 36.94 -14.88 -48.87
C ALA A 111 37.97 -15.99 -48.58
N ARG A 112 38.01 -16.99 -49.47
CA ARG A 112 39.18 -17.79 -49.90
C ARG A 112 38.73 -18.55 -51.17
N LYS A 113 39.15 -18.14 -52.37
CA LYS A 113 40.40 -18.54 -53.08
C LYS A 113 40.64 -20.04 -53.09
#